data_AF-A0AAD7F1H2-F1
#
_entry.id   AF-A0AAD7F1H2-F1
#
_cell.length_a   1.000
_cell.length_b   1.000
_cell.length_c   1.000
_cell.angle_alpha   90.00
_cell.angle_beta   90.00
_cell.angle_gamma   90.00
#
_symmetry.space_group_name_H-M   'P 1'
#
loop_
_entity.id
_entity.type
_entity.pdbx_description
1 polymer ?
#
loop_
_entity_poly.entity_id
_entity_poly.type
_entity_poly.pdbx_seq_one_letter_code
_entity_poly.pdbx_strand_id
1 'polypeptide(L)'
;MFGNTVQPEIVSLFSSTGSDPLGLFGRACDALLPADSFIHLLIDNSSLPVPPAPAVPILPPSRDNSDEAESSNTSGLSLSQRVLHIQSPTLHTTYIRCPSDNSHLGLKHPWLHIQARDMGRPFSFEVGLVDRAGLVGVVRLSTFQKEPRLKRPTNSSSPPLLHLPLSFPSISSRPLTAWATVTLHLPTLLPHFSSSLLARGTEGTHTPASFGAFAHTSYVKVYATCRLRRIWFSQSGPSKQAPWEFELYGDEYR
;
A
#
# COMPACT_ATOMS: atom_id res chain seq x y z
N MET A 1 -16.79 1.94 -10.48
CA MET A 1 -17.20 0.88 -9.53
C MET A 1 -18.17 1.40 -8.47
N PHE A 2 -17.75 2.31 -7.56
CA PHE A 2 -18.54 2.76 -6.39
C PHE A 2 -19.04 4.21 -6.49
N GLY A 3 -18.89 4.88 -7.63
CA GLY A 3 -19.20 6.31 -7.78
C GLY A 3 -20.68 6.68 -7.54
N ASN A 4 -21.60 5.74 -7.84
CA ASN A 4 -23.05 5.90 -7.75
C ASN A 4 -23.68 5.13 -6.58
N THR A 5 -22.88 4.48 -5.74
CA THR A 5 -23.37 3.74 -4.57
C THR A 5 -23.41 4.65 -3.34
N VAL A 6 -24.30 4.35 -2.39
CA VAL A 6 -24.25 4.97 -1.06
C VAL A 6 -22.95 4.54 -0.39
N GLN A 7 -22.14 5.51 0.03
CA GLN A 7 -20.83 5.27 0.64
C GLN A 7 -20.92 5.51 2.15
N PRO A 8 -20.80 4.47 2.99
CA PRO A 8 -20.80 4.62 4.45
C PRO A 8 -19.57 5.41 4.94
N GLU A 9 -19.51 5.72 6.24
CA GLU A 9 -18.38 6.48 6.81
C GLU A 9 -17.03 5.78 6.57
N ILE A 10 -17.02 4.44 6.64
CA ILE A 10 -15.84 3.61 6.44
C ILE A 10 -16.16 2.57 5.36
N VAL A 11 -15.26 2.42 4.39
CA VAL A 11 -15.33 1.39 3.35
C VAL A 11 -14.06 0.56 3.37
N SER A 12 -14.19 -0.74 3.69
CA SER A 12 -13.09 -1.70 3.53
C SER A 12 -12.99 -2.11 2.07
N LEU A 13 -11.86 -1.79 1.44
CA LEU A 13 -11.57 -2.17 0.06
C LEU A 13 -10.93 -3.56 -0.01
N PHE A 14 -10.06 -3.88 0.96
CA PHE A 14 -9.37 -5.15 1.07
C PHE A 14 -9.33 -5.62 2.52
N SER A 15 -9.62 -6.89 2.74
CA SER A 15 -9.44 -7.59 4.02
C SER A 15 -8.88 -8.98 3.75
N SER A 16 -7.68 -9.27 4.26
CA SER A 16 -7.05 -10.58 4.09
C SER A 16 -7.83 -11.72 4.74
N THR A 17 -8.76 -11.45 5.65
CA THR A 17 -9.63 -12.43 6.31
C THR A 17 -11.00 -12.60 5.63
N GLY A 18 -11.29 -11.84 4.56
CA GLY A 18 -12.54 -11.99 3.79
C GLY A 18 -12.64 -13.34 3.07
N SER A 19 -13.85 -13.78 2.70
CA SER A 19 -14.05 -15.03 1.95
C SER A 19 -13.38 -14.99 0.57
N ASP A 20 -13.48 -13.85 -0.12
CA ASP A 20 -12.79 -13.58 -1.37
C ASP A 20 -12.04 -12.22 -1.30
N PRO A 21 -10.82 -12.20 -0.71
CA PRO A 21 -10.08 -10.96 -0.51
C PRO A 21 -9.70 -10.23 -1.80
N LEU A 22 -9.60 -10.94 -2.93
CA LEU A 22 -9.10 -10.40 -4.19
C LEU A 22 -10.19 -10.26 -5.27
N GLY A 23 -11.46 -10.47 -4.94
CA GLY A 23 -12.57 -10.44 -5.92
C GLY A 23 -12.70 -9.12 -6.70
N LEU A 24 -12.26 -8.00 -6.11
CA LEU A 24 -12.25 -6.67 -6.77
C LEU A 24 -10.89 -6.30 -7.39
N PHE A 25 -9.87 -7.15 -7.22
CA PHE A 25 -8.48 -6.86 -7.53
C PHE A 25 -8.00 -7.62 -8.77
N GLY A 26 -7.46 -6.88 -9.73
CA GLY A 26 -6.60 -7.42 -10.76
C GLY A 26 -5.25 -7.78 -10.16
N ARG A 27 -4.63 -8.85 -10.67
CA ARG A 27 -3.35 -9.36 -10.18
C ARG A 27 -2.38 -9.46 -11.34
N ALA A 28 -1.13 -9.12 -11.09
CA ALA A 28 -0.03 -9.37 -12.00
C ALA A 28 1.10 -10.04 -11.23
N CYS A 29 1.72 -11.04 -11.85
CA CYS A 29 2.96 -11.67 -11.41
C CYS A 29 3.90 -11.77 -12.61
N ASP A 30 5.19 -11.82 -12.33
CA ASP A 30 6.23 -12.01 -13.33
C ASP A 30 6.31 -13.47 -13.74
N ALA A 31 5.84 -13.78 -14.96
CA ALA A 31 5.82 -15.14 -15.49
C ALA A 31 7.24 -15.71 -15.71
N LEU A 32 8.28 -14.87 -15.78
CA LEU A 32 9.66 -15.30 -15.98
C LEU A 32 10.32 -15.75 -14.66
N LEU A 33 9.74 -15.38 -13.51
CA LEU A 33 10.30 -15.67 -12.18
C LEU A 33 9.27 -16.35 -11.26
N PRO A 34 8.68 -17.49 -11.64
CA PRO A 34 7.59 -18.12 -10.89
C PRO A 34 7.99 -18.60 -9.48
N ALA A 35 9.29 -18.76 -9.21
CA ALA A 35 9.81 -19.12 -7.88
C ALA A 35 9.80 -17.93 -6.90
N ASP A 36 10.01 -16.71 -7.41
CA ASP A 36 10.19 -15.52 -6.58
C ASP A 36 9.05 -14.50 -6.72
N SER A 37 8.25 -14.60 -7.79
CA SER A 37 7.13 -13.71 -8.10
C SER A 37 5.80 -14.40 -7.94
N PHE A 38 5.11 -14.10 -6.83
CA PHE A 38 3.80 -14.66 -6.55
C PHE A 38 3.00 -13.84 -5.54
N ILE A 39 1.71 -14.14 -5.48
CA ILE A 39 0.73 -13.59 -4.54
C ILE A 39 0.07 -14.76 -3.85
N HIS A 40 0.16 -14.84 -2.52
CA HIS A 40 -0.34 -15.98 -1.75
C HIS A 40 -0.90 -15.57 -0.39
N LEU A 41 -1.95 -16.24 0.07
CA LEU A 41 -2.51 -16.04 1.41
C LEU A 41 -1.83 -17.01 2.39
N LEU A 42 -1.27 -16.46 3.47
CA LEU A 42 -0.61 -17.23 4.53
C LEU A 42 -0.89 -16.62 5.90
N ILE A 43 -0.60 -17.35 6.98
CA ILE A 43 -0.63 -16.84 8.35
C ILE A 43 0.69 -16.13 8.64
N ASP A 44 0.63 -14.93 9.22
CA ASP A 44 1.82 -14.08 9.36
C ASP A 44 2.91 -14.66 10.27
N ASN A 45 2.57 -15.30 11.39
CA ASN A 45 3.59 -15.88 12.28
C ASN A 45 4.23 -17.18 11.75
N SER A 46 3.49 -18.02 11.02
CA SER A 46 3.94 -19.36 10.59
C SER A 46 4.30 -19.44 9.10
N SER A 47 3.89 -18.46 8.30
CA SER A 47 4.05 -18.47 6.83
C SER A 47 3.37 -19.66 6.13
N LEU A 48 2.33 -20.22 6.75
CA LEU A 48 1.55 -21.34 6.23
C LEU A 48 0.16 -20.91 5.74
N PRO A 49 -0.45 -21.57 4.73
CA PRO A 49 0.12 -22.67 3.95
C PRO A 49 1.26 -22.20 3.05
N VAL A 50 2.21 -23.08 2.75
CA VAL A 50 3.30 -22.80 1.81
C VAL A 50 2.70 -22.57 0.41
N PRO A 51 3.19 -21.60 -0.37
CA PRO A 51 2.72 -21.42 -1.74
C PRO A 51 3.06 -22.66 -2.60
N PRO A 52 2.29 -22.93 -3.66
CA PRO A 52 2.56 -24.06 -4.55
C PRO A 52 3.91 -23.90 -5.25
N ALA A 53 4.64 -25.01 -5.43
CA ALA A 53 5.89 -25.02 -6.17
C ALA A 53 5.70 -24.41 -7.59
N PRO A 54 6.68 -23.65 -8.11
CA PRO A 54 8.04 -23.48 -7.62
C PRO A 54 8.23 -22.33 -6.60
N ALA A 55 7.15 -21.69 -6.14
CA ALA A 55 7.23 -20.49 -5.30
C ALA A 55 7.91 -20.75 -3.94
N VAL A 56 8.85 -19.87 -3.57
CA VAL A 56 9.58 -19.93 -2.29
C VAL A 56 9.39 -18.60 -1.54
N PRO A 57 8.69 -18.60 -0.39
CA PRO A 57 8.46 -17.38 0.37
C PRO A 57 9.70 -16.92 1.12
N ILE A 58 10.03 -15.64 0.98
CA ILE A 58 11.00 -14.99 1.86
C ILE A 58 10.41 -14.88 3.27
N LEU A 59 11.27 -15.05 4.26
CA LEU A 59 10.93 -14.84 5.65
C LEU A 59 11.04 -13.34 6.00
N PRO A 60 10.21 -12.85 6.94
CA PRO A 60 10.43 -11.54 7.53
C PRO A 60 11.86 -11.44 8.10
N PRO A 61 12.46 -10.24 8.14
CA PRO A 61 13.82 -10.06 8.65
C PRO A 61 13.95 -10.57 10.10
N SER A 62 14.89 -11.49 10.33
CA SER A 62 15.27 -11.99 11.66
C SER A 62 16.04 -10.90 12.42
N ARG A 63 15.74 -10.72 13.71
CA ARG A 63 16.34 -9.67 14.56
C ARG A 63 17.60 -10.17 15.28
N ASP A 64 18.47 -10.91 14.60
CA ASP A 64 19.77 -11.32 15.15
C ASP A 64 20.87 -10.43 14.57
N ASN A 65 21.25 -9.38 15.29
CA ASN A 65 22.55 -8.71 15.15
C ASN A 65 22.79 -7.75 16.34
N SER A 66 23.04 -8.32 17.52
CA SER A 66 24.00 -7.82 18.53
C SER A 66 23.94 -8.72 19.76
N ASP A 67 25.03 -9.46 19.99
CA ASP A 67 25.58 -9.93 21.26
C ASP A 67 24.66 -10.57 22.33
N GLU A 68 24.96 -11.85 22.58
CA GLU A 68 24.74 -12.63 23.81
C GLU A 68 23.31 -12.71 24.42
N ALA A 69 22.80 -13.95 24.42
CA ALA A 69 21.83 -14.51 25.36
C ALA A 69 20.49 -13.77 25.55
N GLU A 70 19.50 -14.14 24.74
CA GLU A 70 18.18 -14.61 25.23
C GLU A 70 17.35 -15.15 24.06
N SER A 71 17.33 -16.47 23.92
CA SER A 71 16.49 -17.21 22.99
C SER A 71 15.04 -17.22 23.46
N SER A 72 14.33 -16.10 23.37
CA SER A 72 12.86 -16.06 23.38
C SER A 72 12.37 -14.62 23.17
N ASN A 73 11.47 -14.42 22.19
CA ASN A 73 10.58 -13.25 21.99
C ASN A 73 10.69 -12.50 20.64
N THR A 74 11.04 -13.18 19.55
CA THR A 74 10.60 -12.76 18.21
C THR A 74 9.09 -13.00 17.97
N SER A 75 8.44 -13.74 18.87
CA SER A 75 7.04 -14.16 18.82
C SER A 75 6.02 -13.02 18.93
N GLY A 76 6.34 -11.94 19.66
CA GLY A 76 5.35 -10.89 20.01
C GLY A 76 5.07 -9.84 18.93
N LEU A 77 5.81 -9.83 17.82
CA LEU A 77 5.66 -8.80 16.77
C LEU A 77 4.87 -9.25 15.55
N SER A 78 4.70 -10.56 15.38
CA SER A 78 3.96 -11.15 14.26
C SER A 78 2.49 -11.33 14.64
N LEU A 79 1.62 -11.43 13.64
CA LEU A 79 0.20 -11.70 13.86
C LEU A 79 -0.08 -13.20 13.66
N SER A 80 -1.00 -13.77 14.44
CA SER A 80 -1.58 -15.10 14.21
C SER A 80 -2.68 -15.10 13.13
N GLN A 81 -2.74 -14.05 12.30
CA GLN A 81 -3.82 -13.83 11.34
C GLN A 81 -3.40 -14.13 9.89
N ARG A 82 -4.40 -14.43 9.05
CA ARG A 82 -4.21 -14.59 7.60
C ARG A 82 -3.93 -13.24 6.97
N VAL A 83 -2.90 -13.19 6.13
CA VAL A 83 -2.40 -12.00 5.43
C VAL A 83 -2.07 -12.36 3.99
N LEU A 84 -2.05 -11.35 3.12
CA LEU A 84 -1.66 -11.51 1.73
C LEU A 84 -0.18 -11.21 1.57
N HIS A 85 0.59 -12.22 1.21
CA HIS A 85 2.00 -12.09 0.87
C HIS A 85 2.15 -11.82 -0.62
N ILE A 86 2.79 -10.71 -0.97
CA ILE A 86 3.10 -10.31 -2.34
C ILE A 86 4.61 -10.23 -2.43
N GLN A 87 5.21 -11.02 -3.32
CA GLN A 87 6.66 -11.14 -3.45
C GLN A 87 7.09 -11.00 -4.89
N SER A 88 8.20 -10.29 -5.11
CA SER A 88 8.93 -10.26 -6.38
C SER A 88 10.28 -9.58 -6.19
N PRO A 89 11.35 -10.03 -6.88
CA PRO A 89 12.60 -9.29 -6.97
C PRO A 89 12.44 -8.02 -7.84
N THR A 90 11.46 -8.00 -8.73
CA THR A 90 11.17 -6.87 -9.62
C THR A 90 9.85 -6.21 -9.20
N LEU A 91 9.96 -5.14 -8.40
CA LEU A 91 8.83 -4.50 -7.73
C LEU A 91 7.63 -4.18 -8.64
N HIS A 92 7.87 -3.68 -9.85
CA HIS A 92 6.80 -3.17 -10.72
C HIS A 92 6.05 -4.25 -11.51
N THR A 93 6.59 -5.48 -11.61
CA THR A 93 5.97 -6.57 -12.38
C THR A 93 4.95 -7.36 -11.57
N THR A 94 5.00 -7.27 -10.24
CA THR A 94 4.09 -8.01 -9.35
C THR A 94 3.31 -7.08 -8.46
N TYR A 95 1.99 -7.09 -8.61
CA TYR A 95 1.10 -6.18 -7.88
C TYR A 95 -0.34 -6.69 -7.84
N ILE A 96 -1.11 -6.12 -6.93
CA ILE A 96 -2.57 -6.12 -6.98
C ILE A 96 -3.08 -4.70 -7.27
N ARG A 97 -4.16 -4.58 -8.03
CA ARG A 97 -4.80 -3.30 -8.35
C ARG A 97 -6.31 -3.40 -8.24
N CYS A 98 -6.94 -2.43 -7.59
CA CYS A 98 -8.39 -2.26 -7.59
C CYS A 98 -8.75 -0.90 -8.18
N PRO A 99 -9.67 -0.82 -9.16
CA PRO A 99 -10.37 -1.95 -9.78
C PRO A 99 -9.45 -2.86 -10.61
N SER A 100 -9.92 -4.06 -10.95
CA SER A 100 -9.19 -4.99 -11.81
C SER A 100 -9.09 -4.51 -13.26
N ASP A 101 -10.03 -3.69 -13.69
CA ASP A 101 -10.11 -3.09 -15.02
C ASP A 101 -9.64 -1.62 -15.02
N ASN A 102 -9.64 -0.97 -16.19
CA ASN A 102 -9.30 0.45 -16.30
C ASN A 102 -10.43 1.39 -15.82
N SER A 103 -11.46 0.88 -15.13
CA SER A 103 -12.51 1.73 -14.57
C SER A 103 -12.03 2.50 -13.33
N HIS A 104 -12.81 3.50 -12.93
CA HIS A 104 -12.56 4.26 -11.71
C HIS A 104 -13.25 3.61 -10.51
N LEU A 105 -12.50 3.50 -9.41
CA LEU A 105 -12.98 3.03 -8.12
C LEU A 105 -14.14 3.90 -7.62
N GLY A 106 -13.99 5.22 -7.61
CA GLY A 106 -15.08 6.15 -7.32
C GLY A 106 -15.35 6.40 -5.84
N LEU A 107 -14.42 6.03 -4.95
CA LEU A 107 -14.54 6.29 -3.51
C LEU A 107 -14.22 7.75 -3.19
N LYS A 108 -15.11 8.43 -2.46
CA LYS A 108 -15.07 9.88 -2.20
C LYS A 108 -14.47 10.23 -0.84
N HIS A 109 -14.05 9.23 -0.08
CA HIS A 109 -13.47 9.39 1.25
C HIS A 109 -12.12 10.12 1.19
N PRO A 110 -11.88 11.10 2.07
CA PRO A 110 -10.64 11.85 2.11
C PRO A 110 -9.47 11.08 2.72
N TRP A 111 -9.72 10.04 3.52
CA TRP A 111 -8.66 9.25 4.15
C TRP A 111 -8.54 7.86 3.53
N LEU A 112 -7.30 7.46 3.27
CA LEU A 112 -6.91 6.10 2.89
C LEU A 112 -5.98 5.53 3.95
N HIS A 113 -6.20 4.27 4.31
CA HIS A 113 -5.37 3.53 5.24
C HIS A 113 -4.94 2.19 4.64
N ILE A 114 -3.67 1.85 4.81
CA ILE A 114 -3.08 0.58 4.37
C ILE A 114 -2.30 -0.04 5.52
N GLN A 115 -2.64 -1.28 5.88
CA GLN A 115 -1.88 -2.08 6.83
C GLN A 115 -0.94 -3.03 6.14
N ALA A 116 0.35 -2.76 6.28
CA ALA A 116 1.41 -3.56 5.68
C ALA A 116 2.51 -3.88 6.71
N ARG A 117 3.15 -5.03 6.53
CA ARG A 117 4.35 -5.45 7.26
C ARG A 117 5.58 -5.21 6.41
N ASP A 118 6.63 -4.66 7.03
CA ASP A 118 7.94 -4.56 6.40
C ASP A 118 8.59 -5.94 6.27
N MET A 119 9.03 -6.28 5.06
CA MET A 119 9.71 -7.53 4.73
C MET A 119 11.23 -7.34 4.55
N GLY A 120 11.78 -6.16 4.93
CA GLY A 120 13.19 -5.85 4.73
C GLY A 120 13.57 -5.72 3.25
N ARG A 121 12.59 -5.35 2.42
CA ARG A 121 12.70 -5.22 0.96
C ARG A 121 12.02 -3.93 0.50
N PRO A 122 12.38 -3.40 -0.69
CA PRO A 122 11.68 -2.27 -1.28
C PRO A 122 10.17 -2.52 -1.36
N PHE A 123 9.40 -1.55 -0.91
CA PHE A 123 7.93 -1.57 -0.92
C PHE A 123 7.41 -0.28 -1.53
N SER A 124 6.31 -0.38 -2.28
CA SER A 124 5.63 0.78 -2.85
C SER A 124 4.15 0.50 -3.09
N PHE A 125 3.35 1.55 -3.07
CA PHE A 125 1.97 1.52 -3.55
C PHE A 125 1.62 2.82 -4.25
N GLU A 126 0.55 2.78 -5.02
CA GLU A 126 0.01 3.90 -5.78
C GLU A 126 -1.47 4.11 -5.51
N VAL A 127 -1.86 5.37 -5.59
CA VAL A 127 -3.25 5.80 -5.53
C VAL A 127 -3.50 6.77 -6.67
N GLY A 128 -4.48 6.47 -7.51
CA GLY A 128 -4.97 7.41 -8.51
C GLY A 128 -5.98 8.37 -7.87
N LEU A 129 -5.78 9.67 -8.04
CA LEU A 129 -6.63 10.74 -7.52
C LEU A 129 -7.28 11.48 -8.68
N VAL A 130 -8.55 11.85 -8.49
CA VAL A 130 -9.31 12.65 -9.45
C VAL A 130 -9.86 13.86 -8.73
N ASP A 131 -9.68 15.03 -9.34
CA ASP A 131 -10.28 16.27 -8.84
C ASP A 131 -11.70 16.49 -9.39
N ARG A 132 -12.37 17.57 -8.96
CA ARG A 132 -13.72 17.91 -9.42
C ARG A 132 -13.81 18.36 -10.88
N ALA A 133 -12.68 18.74 -11.49
CA ALA A 133 -12.59 19.07 -12.90
C ALA A 133 -12.33 17.84 -13.79
N GLY A 134 -12.09 16.67 -13.18
CA GLY A 134 -11.80 15.41 -13.88
C GLY A 134 -10.31 15.20 -14.18
N LEU A 135 -9.41 16.05 -13.67
CA LEU A 135 -7.98 15.87 -13.80
C LEU A 135 -7.52 14.68 -12.95
N VAL A 136 -6.67 13.84 -13.54
CA VAL A 136 -6.14 12.62 -12.91
C VAL A 136 -4.68 12.81 -12.55
N GLY A 137 -4.33 12.51 -11.30
CA GLY A 137 -2.96 12.49 -10.81
C GLY A 137 -2.68 11.18 -10.09
N VAL A 138 -1.42 10.73 -10.10
CA VAL A 138 -1.01 9.51 -9.38
C VAL A 138 -0.11 9.89 -8.23
N VAL A 139 -0.42 9.41 -7.03
CA VAL A 139 0.49 9.49 -5.89
C VAL A 139 1.10 8.11 -5.67
N ARG A 140 2.43 8.03 -5.69
CA ARG A 140 3.18 6.83 -5.33
C ARG A 140 3.95 7.09 -4.03
N LEU A 141 3.86 6.14 -3.11
CA LEU A 141 4.69 6.12 -1.91
C LEU A 141 5.65 4.95 -2.00
N SER A 142 6.91 5.15 -1.62
CA SER A 142 7.87 4.03 -1.57
C SER A 142 8.97 4.17 -0.53
N THR A 143 9.50 3.03 -0.09
CA THR A 143 10.56 2.98 0.94
C THR A 143 11.95 3.33 0.45
N PHE A 144 12.14 3.43 -0.87
CA PHE A 144 13.41 3.76 -1.51
C PHE A 144 13.48 5.21 -2.03
N GLN A 145 12.37 5.95 -1.97
CA GLN A 145 12.36 7.36 -2.29
C GLN A 145 12.80 8.16 -1.07
N LYS A 146 13.79 9.05 -1.23
CA LYS A 146 14.32 9.87 -0.12
C LYS A 146 13.62 11.23 0.01
N GLU A 147 13.33 11.87 -1.12
CA GLU A 147 12.74 13.20 -1.19
C GLU A 147 11.49 13.20 -2.07
N PRO A 148 10.46 14.02 -1.78
CA PRO A 148 9.30 14.18 -2.67
C PRO A 148 9.70 14.63 -4.08
N ARG A 149 9.21 13.96 -5.12
CA ARG A 149 9.46 14.32 -6.53
C ARG A 149 8.20 14.23 -7.36
N LEU A 150 7.94 15.25 -8.15
CA LEU A 150 6.86 15.29 -9.13
C LEU A 150 7.40 14.97 -10.51
N LYS A 151 6.93 13.88 -11.11
CA LYS A 151 7.20 13.54 -12.51
C LYS A 151 6.08 14.07 -13.38
N ARG A 152 6.44 14.93 -14.31
CA ARG A 152 5.51 15.47 -15.31
C ARG A 152 5.18 14.42 -16.37
N PRO A 153 3.99 14.50 -16.98
CA PRO A 153 3.61 13.60 -18.05
C PRO A 153 4.52 13.81 -19.26
N THR A 154 5.01 12.71 -19.83
CA THR A 154 5.84 12.72 -21.06
C THR A 154 4.97 12.70 -22.31
N ASN A 155 3.73 12.24 -22.19
CA ASN A 155 2.72 12.27 -23.24
C ASN A 155 1.35 12.64 -22.65
N SER A 156 0.42 13.03 -23.51
CA SER A 156 -0.94 13.43 -23.13
C SER A 156 -1.78 12.32 -22.50
N SER A 157 -1.38 11.06 -22.65
CA SER A 157 -2.10 9.89 -22.11
C SER A 157 -1.73 9.54 -20.67
N SER A 158 -0.56 10.00 -20.20
CA SER A 158 -0.05 9.69 -18.86
C SER A 158 -0.44 10.79 -17.86
N PRO A 159 -0.96 10.47 -16.67
CA PRO A 159 -1.14 11.45 -15.61
C PRO A 159 0.21 11.82 -14.96
N PRO A 160 0.33 13.03 -14.36
CA PRO A 160 1.48 13.36 -13.52
C PRO A 160 1.59 12.41 -12.32
N LEU A 161 2.84 12.12 -11.91
CA LEU A 161 3.15 11.19 -10.83
C LEU A 161 3.90 11.91 -9.69
N LEU A 162 3.24 12.09 -8.56
CA LEU A 162 3.84 12.57 -7.32
C LEU A 162 4.40 11.38 -6.53
N HIS A 163 5.73 11.28 -6.45
CA HIS A 163 6.42 10.22 -5.75
C HIS A 163 6.94 10.72 -4.40
N LEU A 164 6.39 10.18 -3.31
CA LEU A 164 6.68 10.55 -1.93
C LEU A 164 7.50 9.46 -1.21
N PRO A 165 8.36 9.85 -0.26
CA PRO A 165 9.03 8.91 0.64
C PRO A 165 8.03 8.22 1.57
N LEU A 166 8.30 6.96 1.90
CA LEU A 166 7.60 6.19 2.93
C LEU A 166 8.64 5.56 3.84
N SER A 167 8.42 5.58 5.15
CA SER A 167 9.25 4.86 6.11
C SER A 167 8.37 4.02 7.02
N PHE A 168 8.80 2.78 7.27
CA PHE A 168 8.26 1.99 8.35
C PHE A 168 8.88 2.45 9.68
N PRO A 169 8.16 2.35 10.81
CA PRO A 169 8.71 2.68 12.12
C PRO A 169 10.01 1.92 12.39
N SER A 170 11.04 2.64 12.86
CA SER A 170 12.33 2.03 13.17
C SER A 170 12.24 1.18 14.43
N ILE A 171 13.13 0.18 14.54
CA ILE A 171 13.23 -0.70 15.71
C ILE A 171 13.43 0.08 17.03
N SER A 172 14.15 1.20 16.99
CA SER A 172 14.35 2.08 18.14
C SER A 172 13.05 2.66 18.70
N SER A 173 11.96 2.64 17.94
CA SER A 173 10.64 3.10 18.41
C SER A 173 9.92 2.07 19.28
N ARG A 174 10.55 0.91 19.57
CA ARG A 174 9.99 -0.21 20.36
C ARG A 174 8.54 -0.54 19.96
N PRO A 175 8.28 -0.82 18.68
CA PRO A 175 6.92 -1.06 18.22
C PRO A 175 6.36 -2.34 18.85
N LEU A 176 5.07 -2.32 19.20
CA LEU A 176 4.35 -3.49 19.72
C LEU A 176 4.07 -4.54 18.63
N THR A 177 4.30 -4.21 17.35
CA THR A 177 4.07 -5.09 16.20
C THR A 177 4.98 -4.70 15.03
N ALA A 178 5.32 -5.66 14.16
CA ALA A 178 6.05 -5.40 12.92
C ALA A 178 5.17 -4.77 11.81
N TRP A 179 3.88 -4.59 12.08
CA TRP A 179 2.91 -4.02 11.17
C TRP A 179 2.82 -2.50 11.33
N ALA A 180 2.63 -1.81 10.21
CA ALA A 180 2.37 -0.37 10.21
C ALA A 180 1.08 -0.05 9.47
N THR A 181 0.36 0.96 9.98
CA THR A 181 -0.79 1.56 9.28
C THR A 181 -0.33 2.85 8.60
N VAL A 182 -0.18 2.81 7.28
CA VAL A 182 0.08 4.00 6.47
C VAL A 182 -1.24 4.72 6.25
N THR A 183 -1.34 5.97 6.70
CA THR A 183 -2.56 6.79 6.60
C THR A 183 -2.30 8.03 5.77
N LEU A 184 -3.17 8.30 4.79
CA LEU A 184 -3.05 9.45 3.88
C LEU A 184 -4.33 10.26 3.87
N HIS A 185 -4.19 11.58 4.01
CA HIS A 185 -5.24 12.52 3.67
C HIS A 185 -5.08 12.91 2.19
N LEU A 186 -5.93 12.35 1.33
CA LEU A 186 -5.83 12.46 -0.11
C LEU A 186 -6.04 13.90 -0.63
N PRO A 187 -6.97 14.72 -0.08
CA PRO A 187 -7.19 16.08 -0.57
C PRO A 187 -5.96 16.99 -0.44
N THR A 188 -5.14 16.81 0.59
CA THR A 188 -3.92 17.61 0.78
C THR A 188 -2.83 17.32 -0.23
N LEU A 189 -2.94 16.22 -0.99
CA LEU A 189 -1.93 15.82 -1.97
C LEU A 189 -2.12 16.50 -3.34
N LEU A 190 -3.35 16.91 -3.67
CA LEU A 190 -3.68 17.48 -4.99
C LEU A 190 -2.91 18.76 -5.32
N PRO A 191 -2.76 19.75 -4.41
CA PRO A 191 -2.05 20.99 -4.72
C PRO A 191 -0.58 20.76 -5.12
N HIS A 192 0.02 19.64 -4.70
CA HIS A 192 1.42 19.34 -4.99
C HIS A 192 1.68 18.94 -6.45
N PHE A 193 0.65 18.55 -7.22
CA PHE A 193 0.80 18.28 -8.66
C PHE A 193 1.09 19.53 -9.49
N SER A 194 0.88 20.72 -8.95
CA SER A 194 1.22 22.00 -9.59
C SER A 194 2.54 22.59 -9.05
N SER A 195 3.25 21.90 -8.14
CA SER A 195 4.45 22.43 -7.51
C SER A 195 5.68 22.34 -8.41
N SER A 196 6.17 23.50 -8.86
CA SER A 196 7.43 23.60 -9.61
C SER A 196 8.67 23.18 -8.81
N LEU A 197 8.64 23.29 -7.48
CA LEU A 197 9.76 22.87 -6.62
C LEU A 197 9.94 21.36 -6.65
N LEU A 198 8.84 20.60 -6.68
CA LEU A 198 8.87 19.15 -6.72
C LEU A 198 9.21 18.61 -8.12
N ALA A 199 9.01 19.41 -9.16
CA ALA A 199 9.25 19.03 -10.56
C ALA A 199 10.71 19.24 -11.02
N ARG A 200 11.62 19.65 -10.14
CA ARG A 200 13.02 19.93 -10.48
C ARG A 200 13.69 18.70 -11.12
N GLY A 201 14.25 18.89 -12.32
CA GLY A 201 14.90 17.84 -13.11
C GLY A 201 13.95 16.92 -13.88
N THR A 202 12.69 17.32 -14.10
CA THR A 202 11.78 16.61 -15.01
C THR A 202 11.51 17.43 -16.27
N GLU A 203 11.96 16.92 -17.41
CA GLU A 203 11.65 17.46 -18.72
C GLU A 203 10.26 16.98 -19.15
N GLY A 204 9.26 17.82 -18.93
CA GLY A 204 7.92 17.64 -19.48
C GLY A 204 7.56 18.89 -20.27
N THR A 205 7.11 18.72 -21.50
CA THR A 205 6.72 19.79 -22.43
C THR A 205 5.36 20.41 -22.09
N HIS A 206 4.59 19.80 -21.19
CA HIS A 206 3.25 20.23 -20.86
C HIS A 206 3.22 21.23 -19.70
N THR A 207 2.36 22.24 -19.83
CA THR A 207 2.03 23.19 -18.76
C THR A 207 1.49 22.43 -17.55
N PRO A 208 1.90 22.81 -16.33
CA PRO A 208 1.42 22.15 -15.12
C PRO A 208 -0.09 22.35 -15.01
N ALA A 209 -0.85 21.25 -14.99
CA ALA A 209 -2.28 21.30 -14.73
C ALA A 209 -2.50 21.76 -13.28
N SER A 210 -3.40 22.73 -13.09
CA SER A 210 -3.82 23.18 -11.76
C SER A 210 -4.92 22.25 -11.26
N PHE A 211 -4.58 21.40 -10.29
CA PHE A 211 -5.55 20.48 -9.69
C PHE A 211 -6.45 21.24 -8.72
N GLY A 212 -7.76 21.02 -8.86
CA GLY A 212 -8.78 21.58 -7.98
C GLY A 212 -9.03 20.74 -6.72
N ALA A 213 -10.24 20.87 -6.17
CA ALA A 213 -10.65 20.11 -5.01
C ALA A 213 -10.78 18.61 -5.31
N PHE A 214 -10.46 17.77 -4.32
CA PHE A 214 -10.62 16.32 -4.41
C PHE A 214 -12.06 15.93 -4.74
N ALA A 215 -12.22 14.99 -5.68
CA ALA A 215 -13.48 14.37 -6.00
C ALA A 215 -13.53 12.92 -5.52
N HIS A 216 -12.59 12.09 -5.99
CA HIS A 216 -12.57 10.67 -5.65
C HIS A 216 -11.22 10.01 -5.95
N THR A 217 -11.01 8.82 -5.40
CA THR A 217 -9.94 7.90 -5.77
C THR A 217 -10.34 7.09 -7.00
N SER A 218 -9.48 7.02 -8.02
CA SER A 218 -9.70 6.23 -9.23
C SER A 218 -9.15 4.80 -9.13
N TYR A 219 -8.05 4.57 -8.44
CA TYR A 219 -7.55 3.21 -8.18
C TYR A 219 -6.62 3.17 -6.97
N VAL A 220 -6.44 1.97 -6.42
CA VAL A 220 -5.35 1.63 -5.48
C VAL A 220 -4.56 0.48 -6.07
N LYS A 221 -3.23 0.57 -6.06
CA LYS A 221 -2.32 -0.49 -6.52
C LYS A 221 -1.22 -0.71 -5.50
N VAL A 222 -1.01 -1.95 -5.07
CA VAL A 222 0.02 -2.32 -4.11
C VAL A 222 1.03 -3.24 -4.79
N TYR A 223 2.31 -2.87 -4.75
CA TYR A 223 3.40 -3.63 -5.36
C TYR A 223 4.05 -4.58 -4.35
N ALA A 224 4.80 -5.55 -4.87
CA ALA A 224 5.75 -6.33 -4.08
C ALA A 224 6.85 -5.43 -3.44
N THR A 225 7.57 -5.81 -2.39
CA THR A 225 7.44 -7.04 -1.59
C THR A 225 6.95 -6.71 -0.20
N CYS A 226 5.76 -7.19 0.18
CA CYS A 226 5.15 -6.92 1.48
C CYS A 226 4.18 -8.02 1.91
N ARG A 227 3.79 -7.99 3.19
CA ARG A 227 2.54 -8.61 3.63
C ARG A 227 1.49 -7.53 3.86
N LEU A 228 0.28 -7.78 3.38
CA LEU A 228 -0.85 -6.87 3.40
C LEU A 228 -2.02 -7.48 4.19
N ARG A 229 -2.61 -6.71 5.09
CA ARG A 229 -3.74 -7.16 5.93
C ARG A 229 -5.04 -6.44 5.55
N ARG A 230 -5.01 -5.10 5.46
CA ARG A 230 -6.20 -4.29 5.20
C ARG A 230 -5.90 -3.08 4.32
N ILE A 231 -6.89 -2.72 3.50
CA ILE A 231 -6.98 -1.41 2.84
C ILE A 231 -8.39 -0.90 3.09
N TRP A 232 -8.52 0.32 3.61
CA TRP A 232 -9.83 0.93 3.82
C TRP A 232 -9.77 2.45 3.67
N PHE A 233 -10.96 3.00 3.48
CA PHE A 233 -11.20 4.43 3.34
C PHE A 233 -12.11 4.90 4.47
N SER A 234 -11.93 6.13 4.94
CA SER A 234 -12.78 6.72 5.97
C SER A 234 -13.06 8.21 5.75
N GLN A 235 -14.20 8.68 6.25
CA GLN A 235 -14.52 10.12 6.28
C GLN A 235 -13.74 10.84 7.38
N SER A 236 -13.57 10.17 8.51
CA SER A 236 -12.85 10.71 9.67
C SER A 236 -11.37 10.31 9.64
N GLY A 237 -10.51 11.21 10.11
CA GLY A 237 -9.08 10.94 10.25
C GLY A 237 -8.75 10.02 11.42
N PRO A 238 -7.45 9.69 11.62
CA PRO A 238 -6.98 8.72 12.60
C PRO A 238 -7.20 9.11 14.07
N SER A 239 -7.63 10.35 14.35
CA SER A 239 -7.95 10.81 15.70
C SER A 239 -9.27 10.29 16.25
N LYS A 240 -10.17 9.79 15.39
CA LYS A 240 -11.34 9.02 15.84
C LYS A 240 -10.95 7.56 15.94
N GLN A 241 -11.34 6.92 17.05
CA GLN A 241 -11.09 5.50 17.27
C GLN A 241 -11.69 4.70 16.10
N ALA A 242 -10.83 4.00 15.36
CA ALA A 242 -11.28 3.07 14.33
C ALA A 242 -11.99 1.89 15.01
N PRO A 243 -12.98 1.24 14.36
CA PRO A 243 -13.54 0.00 14.88
C PRO A 243 -12.43 -1.01 15.17
N TRP A 244 -12.59 -1.80 16.24
CA TRP A 244 -11.58 -2.74 16.73
C TRP A 244 -11.04 -3.67 15.64
N GLU A 245 -11.84 -4.02 14.63
CA GLU A 245 -11.41 -4.84 13.51
C GLU A 245 -10.26 -4.24 12.68
N PHE A 246 -10.10 -2.91 12.68
CA PHE A 246 -9.03 -2.17 12.02
C PHE A 246 -7.83 -1.92 12.92
N GLU A 247 -7.88 -2.25 14.21
CA GLU A 247 -6.73 -2.14 15.10
C GLU A 247 -5.73 -3.30 14.88
N LEU A 248 -4.48 -3.10 15.32
CA LEU A 248 -3.41 -4.09 15.28
C LEU A 248 -3.21 -4.64 16.70
N TYR A 249 -3.53 -5.91 16.89
CA TYR A 249 -3.31 -6.61 18.16
C TYR A 249 -2.18 -7.61 17.97
N GLY A 250 -1.08 -7.46 18.72
CA GLY A 250 -0.05 -8.49 18.81
C GLY A 250 -0.56 -9.70 19.59
N ASP A 251 0.04 -10.87 19.38
CA ASP A 251 -0.20 -12.01 20.26
C ASP A 251 0.44 -11.72 21.64
N GLU A 252 -0.35 -11.22 22.59
CA GLU A 252 0.04 -11.27 24.01
C GLU A 252 -0.09 -12.71 24.52
N TYR A 253 0.96 -13.18 25.19
CA TYR A 253 1.10 -14.54 25.72
C TYR A 253 -0.17 -15.03 26.43
N ARG A 254 -0.70 -16.17 25.99
CA ARG A 254 -1.45 -17.09 26.86
C ARG A 254 -0.49 -18.13 27.42
#